data_AF-A0A942PV08-F1
#
_entry.id   AF-A0A942PV08-F1
#
_cell.length_a   1.000
_cell.length_b   1.000
_cell.length_c   1.000
_cell.angle_alpha   90.00
_cell.angle_beta   90.00
_cell.angle_gamma   90.00
#
_symmetry.space_group_name_H-M   'P 1'
#
loop_
_entity.id
_entity.type
_entity.pdbx_description
1 polymer ?
#
loop_
_entity_poly.entity_id
_entity_poly.type
_entity_poly.pdbx_seq_one_letter_code
_entity_poly.pdbx_strand_id
1 'polypeptide(L)'
;MASHSHSHRVKVTINVSEDERTYIKMLATKKKMTISEFIMSYVRPNIPHAEPNAETQKAMSDVDKRKSLTQCNSIEKFWQTVGIDPNV
;
A
#
# COMPACT_ATOMS: atom_id res chain seq x y z
N MET A 1 -26.85 12.29 0.27
CA MET A 1 -26.40 13.12 1.40
C MET A 1 -24.88 12.95 1.51
N ALA A 2 -24.11 13.97 1.14
CA ALA A 2 -22.65 13.88 1.16
C ALA A 2 -22.16 14.12 2.60
N SER A 3 -21.59 13.09 3.24
CA SER A 3 -20.94 13.26 4.54
C SER A 3 -19.68 14.11 4.35
N HIS A 4 -19.68 15.33 4.88
CA HIS A 4 -18.47 16.11 5.06
C HIS A 4 -17.58 15.40 6.08
N SER A 5 -16.68 14.54 5.61
CA SER A 5 -15.60 14.01 6.44
C SER A 5 -14.64 15.17 6.73
N HIS A 6 -14.79 15.80 7.89
CA HIS A 6 -13.72 16.61 8.45
C HIS A 6 -12.49 15.71 8.57
N SER A 7 -11.51 15.87 7.68
CA SER A 7 -10.27 15.11 7.73
C SER A 7 -9.62 15.39 9.08
N HIS A 8 -9.66 14.43 10.00
CA HIS A 8 -9.07 14.58 11.31
C HIS A 8 -7.55 14.58 11.13
N ARG A 9 -6.93 15.76 11.10
CA ARG A 9 -5.48 15.91 10.93
C ARG A 9 -4.82 15.78 12.31
N VAL A 10 -3.96 14.77 12.45
CA VAL A 10 -3.14 14.55 13.65
C VAL A 10 -1.78 15.23 13.46
N LYS A 11 -1.28 15.89 14.52
CA LYS A 11 0.05 16.52 14.52
C LYS A 11 1.11 15.50 14.96
N VAL A 12 2.21 15.42 14.21
CA VAL A 12 3.40 14.66 14.57
C VAL A 12 4.53 15.64 14.87
N THR A 13 5.25 15.42 15.97
CA THR A 13 6.47 16.16 16.35
C THR A 13 7.66 15.22 16.26
N ILE A 14 8.74 15.65 15.62
CA ILE A 14 9.97 14.88 15.44
C ILE A 14 11.12 15.71 16.00
N ASN A 15 11.90 15.12 16.91
CA ASN A 15 13.11 15.74 17.42
C ASN A 15 14.26 15.42 16.46
N VAL A 16 14.96 16.45 16.00
CA VAL A 16 16.10 16.38 15.07
C VAL A 16 17.14 17.41 15.45
N SER A 17 18.39 17.22 15.04
CA SER A 17 19.41 18.26 15.13
C SER A 17 19.14 19.42 14.17
N GLU A 18 19.82 20.55 14.37
CA GLU A 18 19.71 21.70 13.45
C GLU A 18 20.20 21.36 12.04
N ASP A 19 21.27 20.56 11.94
CA ASP A 19 21.84 20.11 10.68
C ASP A 19 20.88 19.19 9.93
N GLU A 20 20.28 18.23 10.62
CA GLU A 20 19.26 17.34 10.06
C GLU A 20 18.06 18.13 9.55
N ARG A 21 17.56 19.09 10.35
CA ARG A 21 16.46 19.97 9.95
C ARG A 21 16.80 20.76 8.68
N THR A 22 18.00 21.30 8.60
CA THR A 22 18.48 22.06 7.44
C THR A 22 18.54 21.18 6.19
N TYR A 23 19.11 19.97 6.35
CA TYR A 23 19.22 19.01 5.26
C TYR A 23 17.85 18.54 4.75
N ILE A 24 16.91 18.23 5.67
CA ILE A 24 15.52 17.88 5.33
C ILE A 24 14.85 19.00 4.54
N LYS A 25 15.00 20.26 4.99
CA LYS A 25 14.41 21.42 4.30
C LYS A 25 14.97 21.58 2.88
N MET A 26 16.28 21.40 2.71
CA MET A 26 16.94 21.47 1.41
C MET A 26 16.42 20.38 0.46
N LEU A 27 16.32 19.13 0.93
CA LEU A 27 15.82 18.01 0.13
C LEU A 27 14.35 18.19 -0.27
N ALA A 28 13.50 18.63 0.66
CA ALA A 28 12.10 18.93 0.38
C ALA A 28 11.97 20.03 -0.69
N THR A 29 12.76 21.10 -0.57
CA THR A 29 12.80 22.20 -1.55
C THR A 29 13.24 21.72 -2.93
N LYS A 30 14.31 20.92 -3.01
CA LYS A 30 14.80 20.32 -4.27
C LYS A 30 13.73 19.50 -4.98
N LYS A 31 12.85 18.84 -4.23
CA LYS A 31 11.72 18.05 -4.74
C LYS A 31 10.42 18.86 -4.91
N LYS A 32 10.43 20.16 -4.65
CA LYS A 32 9.24 21.04 -4.66
C LYS A 32 8.12 20.54 -3.73
N MET A 33 8.51 20.04 -2.56
CA MET A 33 7.60 19.53 -1.53
C MET A 33 7.75 20.34 -0.25
N THR A 34 6.70 20.42 0.56
CA THR A 34 6.81 20.82 1.97
C THR A 34 7.58 19.75 2.76
N ILE A 35 8.13 20.11 3.93
CA ILE A 35 8.77 19.14 4.83
C ILE A 35 7.82 17.99 5.18
N SER A 36 6.54 18.30 5.44
CA SER A 36 5.54 17.28 5.76
C SER A 36 5.28 16.32 4.61
N GLU A 37 5.16 16.81 3.38
CA GLU A 37 4.97 15.97 2.19
C GLU A 37 6.22 15.13 1.90
N PHE A 38 7.40 15.73 2.05
CA PHE A 38 8.67 15.03 1.89
C PHE A 38 8.76 13.86 2.86
N ILE A 39 8.56 14.08 4.17
CA ILE A 39 8.59 13.01 5.17
C ILE A 39 7.52 11.96 4.88
N MET A 40 6.28 12.38 4.63
CA MET A 40 5.19 11.45 4.36
C MET A 40 5.37 10.66 3.06
N SER A 41 6.17 11.13 2.10
CA SER A 41 6.49 10.37 0.88
C SER A 41 7.28 9.08 1.17
N TYR A 42 8.06 9.06 2.25
CA TYR A 42 8.77 7.85 2.70
C TYR A 42 7.90 6.98 3.61
N VAL A 43 7.01 7.59 4.39
CA VAL A 43 6.16 6.84 5.34
C VAL A 43 4.97 6.18 4.65
N ARG A 44 4.27 6.89 3.74
CA ARG A 44 3.02 6.43 3.11
C ARG A 44 3.10 5.04 2.47
N PRO A 45 4.15 4.66 1.71
CA PRO A 45 4.25 3.32 1.13
C PRO A 45 4.29 2.19 2.16
N ASN A 46 4.67 2.49 3.40
CA ASN A 46 4.77 1.53 4.50
C ASN A 46 3.52 1.52 5.38
N ILE A 47 2.57 2.43 5.16
CA ILE A 47 1.31 2.41 5.89
C ILE A 47 0.45 1.31 5.25
N PRO A 48 0.00 0.31 6.02
CA PRO A 48 -0.89 -0.71 5.48
C PRO A 48 -2.15 -0.02 4.94
N HIS A 49 -2.37 -0.19 3.64
CA HIS A 49 -3.60 0.27 3.03
C HIS A 49 -4.73 -0.67 3.45
N ALA A 50 -5.81 -0.09 3.97
CA ALA A 50 -7.02 -0.86 4.30
C ALA A 50 -7.69 -1.43 3.04
N GLU A 51 -7.51 -0.76 1.89
CA GLU A 51 -8.04 -1.22 0.63
C GLU A 51 -7.00 -2.02 -0.15
N PRO A 52 -7.41 -3.14 -0.78
CA PRO A 52 -6.54 -3.87 -1.69
C PRO A 52 -6.05 -2.95 -2.81
N ASN A 53 -4.83 -3.19 -3.31
CA ASN A 53 -4.32 -2.44 -4.46
C ASN A 53 -5.14 -2.77 -5.73
N ALA A 54 -4.93 -2.01 -6.81
CA ALA A 54 -5.71 -2.17 -8.04
C ALA A 54 -5.63 -3.59 -8.63
N GLU A 55 -4.49 -4.28 -8.49
CA GLU A 55 -4.31 -5.65 -8.96
C GLU A 55 -5.17 -6.63 -8.15
N THR A 56 -5.15 -6.52 -6.81
CA THR A 56 -5.98 -7.36 -5.93
C THR A 56 -7.47 -7.07 -6.13
N GLN A 57 -7.87 -5.80 -6.26
CA GLN A 57 -9.27 -5.45 -6.55
C GLN A 57 -9.74 -6.05 -7.88
N LYS A 58 -8.88 -6.05 -8.90
CA LYS A 58 -9.17 -6.70 -10.18
C LYS A 58 -9.33 -8.20 -10.01
N ALA A 59 -8.42 -8.86 -9.29
CA ALA A 59 -8.50 -10.30 -9.03
C ALA A 59 -9.80 -10.68 -8.30
N MET A 60 -10.21 -9.90 -7.29
CA MET A 60 -11.49 -10.07 -6.60
C MET A 60 -12.69 -9.93 -7.55
N SER A 61 -12.69 -8.87 -8.39
CA SER A 61 -13.73 -8.68 -9.41
C SER A 61 -13.77 -9.83 -10.44
N ASP A 62 -12.61 -10.37 -10.83
CA ASP A 62 -12.54 -11.49 -11.79
C ASP A 62 -13.12 -12.78 -11.16
N VAL A 63 -12.88 -13.02 -9.86
CA VAL A 63 -13.52 -14.09 -9.09
C VAL A 63 -15.05 -13.94 -9.11
N ASP A 64 -15.58 -12.76 -8.77
CA ASP A 64 -17.03 -12.51 -8.75
C ASP A 64 -17.68 -12.74 -10.12
N LYS A 65 -16.95 -12.40 -11.19
CA LYS A 65 -17.39 -12.57 -12.59
C LYS A 65 -17.09 -13.95 -13.16
N ARG A 66 -16.54 -14.87 -12.37
CA ARG A 66 -16.10 -16.22 -12.80
C ARG A 66 -15.14 -16.19 -13.99
N LYS A 67 -14.27 -15.17 -14.05
CA LYS A 67 -13.24 -15.02 -15.08
C LYS A 67 -11.91 -15.53 -14.56
N SER A 68 -11.13 -16.16 -15.44
CA SER A 68 -9.74 -16.58 -15.15
C SER A 68 -9.62 -17.52 -13.93
N LEU A 69 -10.66 -18.29 -13.62
CA LEU A 69 -10.67 -19.26 -12.54
C LEU A 69 -10.32 -20.65 -13.05
N THR A 70 -9.38 -21.33 -12.37
CA THR A 70 -9.07 -22.73 -12.63
C THR A 70 -9.78 -23.61 -11.62
N GLN A 71 -10.71 -24.44 -12.09
CA GLN A 71 -11.41 -25.37 -11.22
C GLN A 71 -10.53 -26.61 -10.94
N CYS A 72 -10.30 -26.87 -9.65
CA CYS A 72 -9.67 -28.09 -9.18
C CYS A 72 -10.73 -28.95 -8.46
N ASN A 73 -10.77 -30.24 -8.79
CA ASN A 73 -11.71 -31.20 -8.21
C ASN A 73 -11.10 -32.02 -7.06
N SER A 74 -9.81 -31.82 -6.78
CA SER A 74 -9.11 -32.39 -5.64
C SER A 74 -7.96 -31.47 -5.21
N ILE A 75 -7.47 -31.68 -3.99
CA ILE A 75 -6.36 -30.90 -3.46
C ILE A 75 -5.03 -31.25 -4.14
N GLU A 76 -4.86 -32.49 -4.58
CA GLU A 76 -3.69 -32.94 -5.35
C GLU A 76 -3.62 -32.20 -6.69
N LYS A 77 -4.76 -32.06 -7.38
CA LYS A 77 -4.83 -31.29 -8.63
C LYS A 77 -4.58 -29.80 -8.41
N PHE A 78 -5.00 -29.25 -7.26
CA PHE A 78 -4.69 -27.87 -6.89
C PHE A 78 -3.17 -27.67 -6.79
N TRP A 79 -2.47 -28.52 -6.05
CA TRP A 79 -1.01 -28.45 -5.90
C TRP A 79 -0.27 -28.55 -7.24
N GLN A 80 -0.67 -29.50 -8.09
CA GLN A 80 -0.15 -29.63 -9.45
C GLN A 80 -0.39 -28.36 -10.28
N THR A 81 -1.58 -27.76 -10.17
CA THR A 81 -1.96 -26.56 -10.94
C THR A 81 -1.17 -25.32 -10.49
N VAL A 82 -0.90 -25.17 -9.20
CA VAL A 82 -0.09 -24.05 -8.68
C VAL A 82 1.42 -24.31 -8.79
N GLY A 83 1.83 -25.51 -9.20
CA GLY A 83 3.23 -25.89 -9.39
C GLY A 83 4.02 -26.02 -8.09
N ILE A 84 3.36 -26.38 -6.98
CA ILE A 84 3.97 -26.55 -5.65
C ILE A 84 3.93 -28.04 -5.31
N ASP A 85 5.06 -28.59 -4.84
CA ASP A 85 5.10 -29.92 -4.22
C ASP A 85 4.82 -29.78 -2.72
N PRO A 86 3.70 -30.34 -2.20
CA PRO A 86 3.30 -30.19 -0.81
C PRO A 86 4.16 -31.00 0.18
N ASN A 87 5.07 -31.85 -0.29
CA ASN A 87 5.89 -32.74 0.56
C ASN A 87 7.37 -32.32 0.67
N VAL A 88 7.70 -31.10 0.23
CA VAL A 88 9.04 -30.52 0.35
C VAL A 88 9.21 -29.81 1.69
#